data_AF-A0A9Q4CU28-F1
#
_entry.id   AF-A0A9Q4CU28-F1
#
_cell.length_a   1.000
_cell.length_b   1.000
_cell.length_c   1.000
_cell.angle_alpha   90.00
_cell.angle_beta   90.00
_cell.angle_gamma   90.00
#
_symmetry.space_group_name_H-M   'P 1'
#
loop_
_entity.id
_entity.type
_entity.pdbx_description
1 polymer ?
#
loop_
_entity_poly.entity_id
_entity_poly.type
_entity_poly.pdbx_seq_one_letter_code
_entity_poly.pdbx_strand_id
1 'polypeptide(L)' 'MKKIVLLMCLIFSVSAFGYITNDPDDPNIKAVCRDGSYSTSKGRGTCSHHGGVDHYL' A
#
# COMPACT_ATOMS: atom_id res chain seq x y z
N MET A 1 21.31 20.78 9.18
CA MET A 1 21.17 21.03 7.73
C MET A 1 21.06 19.73 6.93
N LYS A 2 22.14 19.01 6.62
CA LYS A 2 22.12 17.78 5.78
C LYS A 2 21.27 16.63 6.34
N LYS A 3 21.32 16.41 7.67
CA LYS A 3 20.53 15.37 8.36
C LYS A 3 19.03 15.69 8.40
N ILE A 4 18.67 16.97 8.45
CA ILE A 4 17.27 17.45 8.48
C ILE A 4 16.64 17.32 7.09
N VAL A 5 17.39 17.62 6.02
CA VAL A 5 16.93 17.40 4.63
C VAL A 5 16.74 15.91 4.33
N LEU A 6 17.64 15.04 4.81
CA LEU A 6 17.53 13.58 4.64
C LEU A 6 16.25 13.02 5.30
N LEU A 7 15.91 13.51 6.50
CA LEU A 7 14.72 13.09 7.23
C LEU A 7 13.43 13.51 6.50
N MET A 8 13.39 14.73 5.92
CA MET A 8 12.24 15.23 5.18
C MET A 8 11.96 14.43 3.89
N CYS A 9 13.00 13.97 3.19
CA CYS A 9 12.86 13.11 2.02
C CYS A 9 12.27 11.72 2.35
N LEU A 10 12.62 11.17 3.53
CA LEU A 10 12.09 9.88 3.99
C LEU A 10 10.61 9.95 4.36
N ILE A 11 10.14 11.07 4.89
CA ILE A 11 8.73 11.22 5.30
C ILE A 11 7.83 11.45 4.08
N PHE A 12 8.27 12.25 3.11
CA PHE A 12 7.48 12.54 1.89
C PHE A 12 7.31 11.30 0.98
N SER A 13 8.25 10.36 1.04
CA SER A 13 8.21 9.16 0.20
C SER A 13 7.20 8.11 0.67
N VAL A 14 6.90 8.00 1.97
CA VAL A 14 6.00 6.95 2.49
C VAL A 14 4.55 7.12 1.98
N SER A 15 4.11 8.36 1.79
CA SER A 15 2.76 8.69 1.30
C SER A 15 2.47 8.30 -0.15
N ALA A 16 3.48 7.91 -0.94
CA ALA A 16 3.32 7.54 -2.35
C ALA A 16 3.24 6.03 -2.60
N PHE A 17 3.51 5.20 -1.59
CA PHE A 17 3.47 3.74 -1.73
C PHE A 17 2.13 3.20 -1.24
N GLY A 18 1.49 2.35 -2.06
CA GLY A 18 0.29 1.66 -1.62
C GLY A 18 0.60 0.73 -0.44
N TYR A 19 -0.34 0.62 0.49
CA TYR A 19 -0.23 -0.16 1.71
C TYR A 19 -1.25 -1.29 1.74
N ILE A 20 -1.13 -2.13 2.77
CA ILE A 20 -2.06 -3.21 3.07
C ILE A 20 -2.84 -2.81 4.33
N THR A 21 -4.15 -3.01 4.30
CA THR A 21 -5.06 -2.72 5.42
C THR A 21 -6.03 -3.89 5.62
N ASN A 22 -6.52 -4.05 6.84
CA ASN A 22 -7.63 -4.96 7.16
C ASN A 22 -8.91 -4.19 7.50
N ASP A 23 -8.89 -2.87 7.39
CA ASP A 23 -10.06 -2.01 7.52
C ASP A 23 -10.86 -2.07 6.20
N PRO A 24 -12.06 -2.68 6.18
CA PRO A 24 -12.89 -2.74 4.99
C PRO A 24 -13.48 -1.39 4.60
N ASP A 25 -13.48 -0.40 5.50
CA ASP A 25 -14.04 0.94 5.28
C ASP A 25 -12.98 1.94 4.80
N ASP A 26 -11.75 1.48 4.51
CA ASP A 26 -10.71 2.35 3.97
C ASP A 26 -11.11 2.87 2.56
N PRO A 27 -11.25 4.19 2.38
CA PRO A 27 -11.73 4.76 1.13
C PRO A 27 -10.74 4.61 -0.03
N ASN A 28 -9.51 4.16 0.22
CA ASN A 28 -8.45 4.02 -0.76
C ASN A 28 -8.26 2.59 -1.24
N ILE A 29 -9.11 1.63 -0.83
CA ILE A 29 -8.97 0.23 -1.26
C ILE A 29 -9.10 0.14 -2.78
N LYS A 30 -8.17 -0.60 -3.38
CA LYS A 30 -8.09 -0.81 -4.83
C LYS A 30 -8.04 -2.28 -5.21
N ALA A 31 -7.74 -3.17 -4.28
CA ALA A 31 -7.71 -4.61 -4.49
C ALA A 31 -8.02 -5.36 -3.19
N VAL A 32 -8.63 -6.53 -3.34
CA VAL A 32 -8.76 -7.54 -2.29
C VAL A 32 -7.66 -8.58 -2.50
N CYS A 33 -6.91 -8.90 -1.45
CA CYS A 33 -5.86 -9.92 -1.46
C CYS A 33 -6.44 -11.29 -1.05
N ARG A 34 -5.80 -12.39 -1.48
CA ARG A 34 -6.29 -13.75 -1.21
C ARG A 34 -6.27 -14.17 0.26
N ASP A 35 -5.47 -13.52 1.09
CA ASP A 35 -5.45 -13.76 2.53
C ASP A 35 -6.55 -13.01 3.29
N GLY A 36 -7.41 -12.26 2.58
CA GLY A 36 -8.52 -11.49 3.15
C GLY A 36 -8.15 -10.04 3.50
N SER A 37 -6.89 -9.62 3.32
CA SER A 37 -6.50 -8.22 3.46
C SER A 37 -6.84 -7.40 2.22
N TYR A 38 -6.72 -6.08 2.32
CA TYR A 38 -6.99 -5.13 1.24
C TYR A 38 -5.70 -4.38 0.87
N SER A 39 -5.53 -4.06 -0.41
CA SER A 39 -4.45 -3.20 -0.88
C SER A 39 -4.97 -1.91 -1.47
N THR A 40 -4.28 -0.81 -1.18
CA THR A 40 -4.50 0.50 -1.83
C THR A 40 -3.69 0.67 -3.11
N SER A 41 -2.88 -0.34 -3.48
CA SER A 41 -2.09 -0.37 -4.71
C SER A 41 -2.81 -1.11 -5.85
N LYS A 42 -2.39 -0.84 -7.10
CA LYS A 42 -2.77 -1.65 -8.28
C LYS A 42 -1.53 -2.03 -9.09
N GLY A 43 -1.65 -3.10 -9.86
CA GLY A 43 -0.66 -3.49 -10.87
C GLY A 43 0.25 -4.63 -10.43
N ARG A 44 1.44 -4.69 -11.04
CA ARG A 44 2.35 -5.83 -10.86
C ARG A 44 2.88 -5.89 -9.43
N GLY A 45 2.72 -7.05 -8.79
CA GLY A 45 3.22 -7.31 -7.46
C GLY A 45 2.28 -6.90 -6.32
N THR A 46 1.13 -6.30 -6.63
CA THR A 46 0.05 -6.09 -5.65
C THR A 46 -0.32 -7.41 -5.00
N CYS A 47 -0.44 -7.41 -3.67
CA CYS A 47 -0.72 -8.59 -2.83
C CYS A 47 0.28 -9.76 -3.01
N SER A 48 1.48 -9.56 -3.58
CA SER A 48 2.42 -10.67 -3.86
C SER A 48 2.82 -11.49 -2.63
N HIS A 49 2.97 -10.84 -1.47
CA HIS A 49 3.22 -11.51 -0.18
C HIS A 49 1.94 -12.06 0.48
N HIS A 50 0.78 -11.68 -0.05
CA HIS A 50 -0.56 -11.97 0.46
C HIS A 50 -1.30 -12.98 -0.43
N GLY A 51 -0.56 -13.84 -1.12
CA GLY A 51 -1.12 -14.88 -2.01
C GLY A 51 -1.57 -14.38 -3.40
N GLY A 52 -1.33 -13.10 -3.70
CA GLY A 52 -1.77 -12.43 -4.92
C GLY A 52 -3.11 -11.72 -4.76
N VAL A 53 -3.47 -10.97 -5.80
CA VAL A 53 -4.77 -10.30 -5.88
C VAL A 53 -5.84 -11.35 -6.11
N ASP A 54 -6.90 -11.27 -5.33
CA ASP A 54 -8.15 -11.98 -5.62
C ASP A 54 -8.91 -11.24 -6.72
N HIS A 55 -9.30 -9.98 -6.45
CA HIS A 55 -9.90 -9.08 -7.44
C HIS A 55 -9.57 -7.60 -7.15
N TYR A 56 -9.71 -6.76 -8.18
CA TYR A 56 -9.55 -5.30 -8.07
C TYR A 56 -10.91 -4.61 -7.87
N LEU A 57 -10.90 -3.49 -7.15
CA LEU A 57 -12.04 -2.56 -6.99
C LEU A 57 -11.93 -1.36 -7.94
#